data_AF-A0A7C3NZ20-F1
#
_entry.id   AF-A0A7C3NZ20-F1
#
_cell.length_a   1.000
_cell.length_b   1.000
_cell.length_c   1.000
_cell.angle_alpha   90.00
_cell.angle_beta   90.00
_cell.angle_gamma   90.00
#
_symmetry.space_group_name_H-M   'P 1'
#
loop_
_entity.id
_entity.type
_entity.pdbx_description
1 polymer ?
#
loop_
_entity_poly.entity_id
_entity_poly.type
_entity_poly.pdbx_seq_one_letter_code
_entity_poly.pdbx_strand_id
1 'polypeptide(L)'
;MWAISFASQPHRDAQIVTGKSPLLDPSAYALMSNPEERFFPPPVGCSGLLIDATRKGKYPPVGLPKKEFMERALEIWREEEMPQLNLRNPGHGYPLDLWTARDDEIAAAVARGDYFYPVKKIGDKI
;
A
#
# COMPACT_ATOMS: atom_id res chain seq x y z
N MET A 1 -5.42 -4.55 3.23
CA MET A 1 -4.45 -4.60 4.35
C MET A 1 -3.31 -3.61 4.16
N TRP A 2 -2.43 -3.75 3.16
CA TRP A 2 -1.26 -2.88 2.98
C TRP A 2 -1.54 -1.37 3.09
N ALA A 3 -2.48 -0.83 2.29
CA ALA A 3 -2.76 0.61 2.31
C ALA A 3 -3.19 1.11 3.70
N ILE A 4 -4.03 0.34 4.41
CA ILE A 4 -4.48 0.71 5.76
C ILE A 4 -3.31 0.66 6.75
N SER A 5 -2.46 -0.37 6.68
CA SER A 5 -1.32 -0.52 7.59
C SER A 5 -0.23 0.54 7.40
N PHE A 6 0.01 0.99 6.16
CA PHE A 6 1.14 1.87 5.83
C PHE A 6 0.73 3.32 5.54
N ALA A 7 -0.55 3.62 5.37
CA ALA A 7 -1.03 4.95 4.97
C ALA A 7 -2.26 5.43 5.75
N SER A 8 -2.59 4.81 6.90
CA SER A 8 -3.67 5.28 7.78
C SER A 8 -3.22 5.31 9.24
N GLN A 9 -3.45 6.43 9.90
CA GLN A 9 -3.31 6.62 11.34
C GLN A 9 -4.70 6.60 11.97
N PRO A 10 -5.07 5.58 12.78
CA PRO A 10 -6.45 5.41 13.25
C PRO A 10 -7.06 6.64 13.94
N HIS A 11 -6.26 7.41 14.68
CA HIS A 11 -6.73 8.59 15.39
C HIS A 11 -6.94 9.83 14.51
N ARG A 12 -6.46 9.83 13.26
CA ARG A 12 -6.54 10.96 12.32
C ARG A 12 -7.36 10.63 11.06
N ASP A 13 -7.20 9.41 10.57
CA ASP A 13 -7.68 8.99 9.25
C ASP A 13 -8.92 8.10 9.34
N ALA A 14 -9.52 7.94 10.53
CA ALA A 14 -10.75 7.18 10.72
C ALA A 14 -11.89 8.07 11.20
N GLN A 15 -13.08 7.88 10.63
CA GLN A 15 -14.30 8.56 11.04
C GLN A 15 -15.47 7.58 11.07
N ILE A 16 -16.24 7.62 12.15
CA ILE A 16 -17.52 6.89 12.24
C ILE A 16 -18.62 7.82 11.74
N VAL A 17 -19.40 7.33 10.77
CA VAL A 17 -20.60 8.00 10.26
C VAL A 17 -21.82 7.21 10.71
N THR A 18 -22.74 7.86 11.40
CA THR A 18 -23.98 7.24 11.88
C THR A 18 -25.12 7.43 10.87
N GLY A 19 -26.29 6.84 11.14
CA GLY A 19 -27.45 6.96 10.25
C GLY A 19 -27.34 6.12 8.98
N LYS A 20 -26.57 5.02 9.02
CA LYS A 20 -26.47 4.08 7.91
C LYS A 20 -27.50 2.97 8.06
N SER A 21 -28.10 2.56 6.95
CA SER A 21 -29.01 1.41 6.92
C SER A 21 -28.19 0.12 6.78
N PRO A 22 -28.31 -0.84 7.70
CA PRO A 22 -27.56 -2.09 7.61
C PRO A 22 -28.11 -3.07 6.58
N LEU A 23 -29.33 -2.86 6.04
CA LEU A 23 -30.00 -3.81 5.14
C LEU A 23 -29.99 -5.25 5.70
N LEU A 24 -29.13 -6.11 5.15
CA LEU A 24 -28.97 -7.53 5.50
C LEU A 24 -27.71 -7.80 6.35
N ASP A 25 -27.06 -6.78 6.88
CA ASP A 25 -25.85 -6.91 7.70
C ASP A 25 -26.18 -7.67 9.00
N PRO A 26 -25.55 -8.84 9.21
CA PRO A 26 -25.83 -9.67 10.37
C PRO A 26 -25.24 -9.12 11.69
N SER A 27 -24.48 -8.03 11.65
CA SER A 27 -23.95 -7.36 12.85
C SER A 27 -24.89 -6.31 13.43
N ALA A 28 -25.98 -5.98 12.73
CA ALA A 28 -27.00 -5.04 13.22
C ALA A 28 -27.67 -5.57 14.49
N TYR A 29 -27.93 -4.68 15.45
CA TYR A 29 -28.46 -5.01 16.78
C TYR A 29 -29.69 -5.92 16.74
N ALA A 30 -30.70 -5.57 15.95
CA ALA A 30 -31.96 -6.32 15.85
C ALA A 30 -32.06 -7.03 14.48
N LEU A 31 -31.51 -8.24 14.38
CA LEU A 31 -31.31 -8.96 13.10
C LEU A 31 -32.58 -9.32 12.33
N MET A 32 -33.60 -9.77 13.05
CA MET A 32 -34.83 -10.37 12.52
C MET A 32 -36.08 -9.77 13.17
N SER A 33 -35.94 -9.30 14.40
CA SER A 33 -36.93 -8.52 15.15
C SER A 33 -36.64 -7.03 15.00
N ASN A 34 -37.63 -6.19 15.32
CA ASN A 34 -37.53 -4.74 15.52
C ASN A 34 -36.67 -4.00 14.47
N PRO A 35 -37.04 -4.04 13.16
CA PRO A 35 -36.25 -3.42 12.10
C PRO A 35 -35.94 -1.93 12.31
N GLU A 36 -36.79 -1.20 13.02
CA GLU A 36 -36.63 0.19 13.42
C GLU A 36 -35.39 0.43 14.30
N GLU A 37 -35.00 -0.54 15.14
CA GLU A 37 -33.82 -0.44 16.02
C GLU A 37 -32.48 -0.60 15.26
N ARG A 38 -32.55 -0.95 13.97
CA ARG A 38 -31.40 -0.98 13.07
C ARG A 38 -30.98 0.41 12.60
N PHE A 39 -31.86 1.39 12.75
CA PHE A 39 -31.64 2.77 12.32
C PHE A 39 -31.22 3.65 13.52
N PHE A 40 -30.41 4.67 13.24
CA PHE A 40 -30.05 5.72 14.19
C PHE A 40 -31.31 6.42 14.72
N PRO A 41 -31.42 6.80 16.02
CA PRO A 41 -30.37 7.36 16.87
C PRO A 41 -29.76 6.46 17.96
N PRO A 42 -28.66 6.90 18.63
CA PRO A 42 -27.92 6.12 19.63
C PRO A 42 -28.80 5.75 20.84
N PRO A 43 -28.49 4.67 21.59
CA PRO A 43 -27.24 3.89 21.52
C PRO A 43 -27.25 2.75 20.49
N VAL A 44 -28.36 2.55 19.78
CA VAL A 44 -28.53 1.49 18.76
C VAL A 44 -28.46 2.06 17.34
N GLY A 45 -28.56 1.19 16.34
CA GLY A 45 -28.48 1.55 14.94
C GLY A 45 -27.08 1.47 14.33
N CYS A 46 -27.03 1.34 13.01
CA CYS A 46 -25.78 1.05 12.30
C CYS A 46 -24.99 2.30 11.92
N SER A 47 -23.68 2.07 11.80
CA SER A 47 -22.69 3.07 11.41
C SER A 47 -21.83 2.56 10.27
N GLY A 48 -21.18 3.48 9.57
CA GLY A 48 -20.10 3.19 8.63
C GLY A 48 -18.77 3.67 9.19
N LEU A 49 -17.70 2.94 8.91
CA LEU A 49 -16.34 3.35 9.19
C LEU A 49 -15.70 3.85 7.89
N LEU A 50 -15.37 5.14 7.86
CA LEU A 50 -14.53 5.73 6.81
C LEU A 50 -13.08 5.63 7.24
N ILE A 51 -12.23 5.08 6.36
CA ILE A 51 -10.78 4.97 6.57
C ILE A 51 -10.08 5.62 5.38
N ASP A 52 -9.37 6.72 5.62
CA ASP A 52 -8.61 7.42 4.61
C ASP A 52 -7.19 6.84 4.49
N ALA A 53 -7.05 5.77 3.70
CA ALA A 53 -5.79 5.10 3.42
C ALA A 53 -5.04 5.68 2.18
N THR A 54 -5.28 6.94 1.83
CA THR A 54 -4.57 7.60 0.72
C THR A 54 -3.18 8.10 1.15
N ARG A 55 -2.25 8.22 0.18
CA ARG A 55 -0.90 8.73 0.47
C ARG A 55 -0.95 10.20 0.89
N LYS A 56 -0.53 10.51 2.12
CA LYS A 56 -0.53 11.88 2.68
C LYS A 56 0.68 12.73 2.31
N GLY A 57 1.73 12.12 1.79
CA GLY A 57 2.97 12.79 1.45
C GLY A 57 3.86 11.91 0.57
N LYS A 58 5.14 12.29 0.48
CA LYS A 58 6.15 11.51 -0.24
C LYS A 58 6.21 10.08 0.27
N TYR A 59 6.48 9.13 -0.60
CA TYR A 59 6.35 7.70 -0.30
C TYR A 59 7.60 6.92 -0.76
N PRO A 60 7.97 5.81 -0.11
CA PRO A 60 9.02 4.94 -0.64
C PRO A 60 8.63 4.40 -2.03
N PRO A 61 9.59 4.01 -2.88
CA PRO A 61 9.27 3.38 -4.16
C PRO A 61 8.41 2.14 -3.94
N VAL A 62 7.67 1.75 -4.97
CA VAL A 62 6.95 0.46 -4.94
C VAL A 62 7.94 -0.70 -4.84
N GLY A 63 7.59 -1.76 -4.10
CA GLY A 63 8.49 -2.88 -3.79
C GLY A 63 8.84 -3.81 -4.96
N LEU A 64 8.61 -3.39 -6.20
CA LEU A 64 9.03 -4.15 -7.39
C LEU A 64 10.46 -3.76 -7.79
N PRO A 65 11.27 -4.69 -8.31
CA PRO A 65 12.57 -4.38 -8.90
C PRO A 65 12.49 -3.39 -10.06
N LYS A 66 13.61 -2.78 -10.41
CA LYS A 66 13.73 -1.93 -11.61
C LYS A 66 13.37 -2.70 -12.88
N LYS A 67 13.03 -1.93 -13.91
CA LYS A 67 12.62 -2.43 -15.22
C LYS A 67 13.60 -3.45 -15.80
N GLU A 68 14.91 -3.19 -15.77
CA GLU A 68 15.91 -4.11 -16.34
C GLU A 68 15.86 -5.51 -15.71
N PHE A 69 15.64 -5.61 -14.41
CA PHE A 69 15.56 -6.88 -13.70
C PHE A 69 14.25 -7.61 -13.99
N MET A 70 13.14 -6.87 -14.05
CA MET A 70 11.84 -7.45 -14.39
C MET A 70 11.82 -7.97 -15.83
N GLU A 71 12.37 -7.22 -16.78
CA GLU A 71 12.47 -7.67 -18.18
C GLU A 71 13.33 -8.92 -18.31
N ARG A 72 14.49 -8.96 -17.63
CA ARG A 72 15.35 -10.15 -17.60
C ARG A 72 14.65 -11.36 -16.96
N ALA A 73 13.92 -11.14 -15.85
CA ALA A 73 13.17 -12.22 -15.21
C ALA A 73 12.08 -12.79 -16.14
N LEU A 74 11.44 -11.94 -16.96
CA LEU A 74 10.45 -12.38 -17.95
C LEU A 74 11.06 -13.14 -19.12
N GLU A 75 12.29 -12.82 -19.52
CA GLU A 75 13.04 -13.64 -20.49
C GLU A 75 13.27 -15.04 -19.94
N ILE A 76 13.85 -15.13 -18.74
CA ILE A 76 14.14 -16.41 -18.08
C ILE A 76 12.84 -17.22 -17.91
N TRP A 77 11.76 -16.59 -17.47
CA TRP A 77 10.46 -17.25 -17.34
C TRP A 77 9.96 -17.89 -18.64
N ARG A 78 10.22 -17.24 -19.80
CA ARG A 78 9.86 -17.79 -21.12
C ARG A 78 10.83 -18.88 -21.57
N GLU A 79 12.13 -18.73 -21.28
CA GLU A 79 13.15 -19.75 -21.58
C GLU A 79 12.85 -21.06 -20.84
N GLU A 80 12.35 -20.96 -19.60
CA GLU A 80 11.95 -22.11 -18.77
C GLU A 80 10.54 -22.66 -19.12
N GLU A 81 9.96 -22.22 -20.24
CA GLU A 81 8.63 -22.65 -20.73
C GLU A 81 7.51 -22.56 -19.69
N MET A 82 7.62 -21.61 -18.75
CA MET A 82 6.65 -21.44 -17.67
C MET A 82 5.31 -20.89 -18.21
N PRO A 83 4.19 -21.08 -17.47
CA PRO A 83 2.88 -20.60 -17.89
C PRO A 83 2.85 -19.11 -18.19
N GLN A 84 2.08 -18.72 -19.21
CA GLN A 84 2.00 -17.31 -19.63
C GLN A 84 1.52 -16.41 -18.49
N LEU A 85 2.26 -15.32 -18.25
CA LEU A 85 1.93 -14.34 -17.22
C LEU A 85 0.96 -13.28 -17.75
N ASN A 86 -0.03 -12.92 -16.93
CA ASN A 86 -0.91 -11.78 -17.16
C ASN A 86 -0.49 -10.62 -16.26
N LEU A 87 0.51 -9.85 -16.70
CA LEU A 87 1.06 -8.73 -15.94
C LEU A 87 0.21 -7.47 -16.08
N ARG A 88 0.04 -6.74 -14.98
CA ARG A 88 -0.56 -5.41 -14.97
C ARG A 88 0.51 -4.34 -15.11
N ASN A 89 0.22 -3.30 -15.88
CA ASN A 89 1.13 -2.17 -16.02
C ASN A 89 1.02 -1.20 -14.83
N PRO A 90 2.16 -0.65 -14.34
CA PRO A 90 3.53 -0.96 -14.75
C PRO A 90 4.03 -2.28 -14.15
N GLY A 91 4.62 -3.15 -14.98
CA GLY A 91 5.18 -4.43 -14.56
C GLY A 91 6.55 -4.34 -13.87
N HIS A 92 6.90 -3.17 -13.32
CA HIS A 92 8.17 -2.91 -12.66
C HIS A 92 8.03 -1.83 -11.59
N GLY A 93 9.06 -1.71 -10.75
CA GLY A 93 9.15 -0.68 -9.72
C GLY A 93 9.31 0.71 -10.31
N TYR A 94 8.80 1.71 -9.60
CA TYR A 94 8.96 3.12 -9.92
C TYR A 94 9.06 3.95 -8.63
N PRO A 95 9.81 5.06 -8.66
CA PRO A 95 10.00 5.92 -7.49
C PRO A 95 8.71 6.67 -7.14
N LEU A 96 8.50 6.91 -5.85
CA LEU A 96 7.37 7.68 -5.32
C LEU A 96 7.84 8.89 -4.47
N ASP A 97 8.80 9.65 -5.00
CA ASP A 97 9.37 10.89 -4.45
C ASP A 97 10.42 10.74 -3.33
N LEU A 98 10.42 9.67 -2.53
CA LEU A 98 11.46 9.48 -1.50
C LEU A 98 12.73 8.80 -2.02
N TRP A 99 12.71 8.25 -3.23
CA TRP A 99 13.87 7.59 -3.83
C TRP A 99 14.74 8.61 -4.56
N THR A 100 15.98 8.76 -4.12
CA THR A 100 16.93 9.75 -4.66
C THR A 100 17.91 9.13 -5.66
N ALA A 101 18.59 9.96 -6.45
CA ALA A 101 19.65 9.50 -7.35
C ALA A 101 20.80 8.81 -6.60
N ARG A 102 21.05 9.19 -5.34
CA ARG A 102 22.03 8.53 -4.49
C ARG A 102 21.59 7.11 -4.10
N ASP A 103 20.30 6.90 -3.88
CA ASP A 103 19.76 5.57 -3.61
C ASP A 103 19.91 4.67 -4.85
N ASP A 104 19.78 5.24 -6.06
CA ASP A 104 20.08 4.53 -7.31
C ASP A 104 21.54 4.08 -7.41
N GLU A 105 22.49 4.97 -7.07
CA GLU A 105 23.93 4.65 -7.08
C GLU A 105 24.25 3.51 -6.09
N ILE A 106 23.71 3.61 -4.87
CA ILE A 106 23.89 2.59 -3.83
C ILE A 106 23.25 1.28 -4.26
N ALA A 107 22.01 1.30 -4.75
CA ALA A 107 21.32 0.09 -5.20
C ALA A 107 22.07 -0.59 -6.36
N ALA A 108 22.63 0.19 -7.30
CA ALA A 108 23.43 -0.35 -8.39
C ALA A 108 24.75 -0.97 -7.91
N ALA A 109 25.41 -0.37 -6.91
CA ALA A 109 26.61 -0.94 -6.30
C ALA A 109 26.30 -2.27 -5.59
N VAL A 110 25.26 -2.30 -4.75
CA VAL A 110 24.80 -3.50 -4.05
C VAL A 110 24.42 -4.61 -5.03
N ALA A 111 23.72 -4.29 -6.12
CA ALA A 111 23.36 -5.26 -7.16
C ALA A 111 24.57 -5.90 -7.87
N ARG A 112 25.73 -5.21 -7.90
CA ARG A 112 27.00 -5.75 -8.42
C ARG A 112 27.81 -6.53 -7.38
N GLY A 113 27.37 -6.57 -6.13
CA GLY A 113 28.08 -7.21 -5.02
C GLY A 113 28.93 -6.25 -4.17
N ASP A 114 28.90 -4.95 -4.43
CA ASP A 114 29.66 -3.94 -3.68
C ASP A 114 28.90 -3.49 -2.42
N TYR A 115 28.68 -4.40 -1.46
CA TYR A 115 27.87 -4.13 -0.26
C TYR A 115 28.45 -3.04 0.65
N PHE A 116 29.76 -2.79 0.56
CA PHE A 116 30.48 -1.78 1.36
C PHE A 116 30.69 -0.46 0.63
N TYR A 117 29.95 -0.22 -0.46
CA TYR A 117 30.04 1.03 -1.23
C TYR A 117 30.03 2.24 -0.28
N PRO A 118 31.00 3.16 -0.37
CA PRO A 118 31.24 4.14 0.67
C PRO A 118 30.03 5.07 0.77
N VAL A 119 29.30 4.94 1.88
CA VAL A 119 28.35 5.94 2.32
C VAL A 119 29.17 7.18 2.67
N LYS A 120 29.47 8.04 1.69
CA LYS A 120 30.10 9.35 1.95
C LYS A 120 29.31 10.02 3.08
N LYS A 121 29.95 10.22 4.23
CA LYS A 121 29.34 10.81 5.42
C LYS A 121 28.60 12.09 5.01
N ILE A 122 27.30 12.16 5.31
CA ILE A 122 26.58 13.42 5.30
C ILE A 122 27.20 14.22 6.46
N GLY A 123 28.10 15.14 6.15
CA GLY A 123 28.87 15.87 7.16
C GLY A 123 30.01 16.76 6.63
N ASP A 124 30.50 16.57 5.41
CA ASP A 124 31.57 17.43 4.88
C ASP A 124 31.02 18.57 4.03
N LYS A 125 30.54 19.62 4.71
CA LYS A 125 31.02 21.01 4.52
C LYS A 125 30.44 21.96 5.58
N ILE A 126 31.38 22.78 6.07
CA ILE A 126 31.39 23.88 7.04
C ILE A 126 30.25 24.87 6.84
#